data_AF-A0A5Q0M4U0-F1
#
_entry.id   AF-A0A5Q0M4U0-F1
#
_cell.length_a   1.000
_cell.length_b   1.000
_cell.length_c   1.000
_cell.angle_alpha   90.00
_cell.angle_beta   90.00
_cell.angle_gamma   90.00
#
_symmetry.space_group_name_H-M   'P 1'
#
loop_
_entity.id
_entity.type
_entity.pdbx_description
1 polymer ?
#
loop_
_entity_poly.entity_id
_entity_poly.type
_entity_poly.pdbx_seq_one_letter_code
_entity_poly.pdbx_strand_id
1 'polypeptide(L)'
;MAKTLKYRKNQRNNSRSSGQQDRVVNQFVDPRDFDKPRTNPVPKKLEARTEAQGQYLSAMMSADLIFGVGPAGTGKTYVAGAWAADQLADRLYDRIIITRPAVETGSPMGFLPGELEEKYAPFLEPFKQVMIERMGRGAYECALKNERISPQPLAYMRGATFKNAIVILDEAQNTTPEEMKMFLTRIGEDCIVIVNGDIQQIDIKGASGLVDALNRVSHLDQVRVVEFTEDDIVRSGLVKAILKAYRNP
;
A
#
# COMPACT_ATOMS: atom_id res chain seq x y z
N MET A 1 15.97 -75.65 -30.37
CA MET A 1 15.20 -75.19 -31.55
C MET A 1 15.79 -73.88 -32.04
N ALA A 2 16.05 -73.79 -33.35
CA ALA A 2 16.84 -72.73 -33.96
C ALA A 2 15.97 -71.67 -34.68
N LYS A 3 16.57 -70.48 -34.86
CA LYS A 3 16.38 -69.46 -35.92
C LYS A 3 15.22 -68.45 -35.83
N THR A 4 15.61 -67.22 -35.48
CA THR A 4 15.46 -65.96 -36.24
C THR A 4 14.48 -65.90 -37.43
N LEU A 5 13.45 -65.04 -37.34
CA LEU A 5 12.86 -64.32 -38.48
C LEU A 5 12.23 -63.00 -37.97
N LYS A 6 12.84 -61.86 -38.29
CA LYS A 6 12.56 -60.97 -39.44
C LYS A 6 11.40 -59.98 -39.21
N TYR A 7 11.82 -58.72 -39.10
CA TYR A 7 11.07 -57.51 -39.42
C TYR A 7 10.25 -57.65 -40.72
N ARG A 8 8.98 -57.20 -40.70
CA ARG A 8 8.22 -56.85 -41.90
C ARG A 8 7.36 -55.61 -41.63
N LYS A 9 7.72 -54.51 -42.30
CA LYS A 9 6.90 -53.30 -42.46
C LYS A 9 5.66 -53.64 -43.29
N ASN A 10 4.50 -53.13 -42.88
CA ASN A 10 3.45 -52.77 -43.84
C ASN A 10 2.76 -51.48 -43.38
N GLN A 11 2.64 -50.55 -44.32
CA GLN A 11 2.01 -49.24 -44.20
C GLN A 11 0.50 -49.32 -44.48
N ARG A 12 -0.19 -48.22 -44.14
CA ARG A 12 -1.55 -47.76 -44.53
C ARG A 12 -2.67 -48.34 -43.66
N ASN A 13 -3.64 -47.57 -43.15
CA ASN A 13 -4.09 -46.21 -43.43
C ASN A 13 -4.97 -45.68 -42.27
N ASN A 14 -5.06 -44.35 -42.20
CA ASN A 14 -6.16 -43.54 -41.63
C ASN A 14 -6.66 -43.82 -40.21
N SER A 15 -6.54 -42.84 -39.32
CA SER A 15 -7.58 -41.82 -39.11
C SER A 15 -7.22 -40.89 -37.95
N ARG A 16 -7.87 -39.74 -37.94
CA ARG A 16 -7.60 -38.51 -37.17
C ARG A 16 -7.95 -38.65 -35.68
N SER A 17 -7.12 -38.06 -34.80
CA SER A 17 -7.54 -37.33 -33.58
C SER A 17 -6.27 -36.66 -32.97
N SER A 18 -6.13 -35.33 -33.07
CA SER A 18 -6.43 -34.36 -32.00
C SER A 18 -5.75 -34.69 -30.66
N GLY A 19 -4.71 -33.93 -30.30
CA GLY A 19 -4.08 -34.02 -28.99
C GLY A 19 -2.73 -33.31 -28.91
N GLN A 20 -2.71 -32.00 -29.10
CA GLN A 20 -1.57 -31.16 -28.76
C GLN A 20 -1.59 -30.97 -27.24
N GLN A 21 -1.00 -31.93 -26.50
CA GLN A 21 -0.85 -31.87 -25.04
C GLN A 21 0.51 -31.25 -24.66
N ASP A 22 0.42 -30.02 -24.16
CA ASP A 22 1.12 -29.44 -23.03
C ASP A 22 2.53 -29.97 -22.68
N ARG A 23 3.55 -29.23 -23.15
CA ARG A 23 4.86 -29.22 -22.50
C ARG A 23 4.80 -28.29 -21.28
N VAL A 24 4.43 -28.82 -20.12
CA VAL A 24 4.72 -28.15 -18.85
C VAL A 24 6.16 -28.47 -18.47
N VAL A 25 7.02 -27.46 -18.54
CA VAL A 25 8.43 -27.56 -18.12
C VAL A 25 8.45 -27.55 -16.59
N ASN A 26 8.68 -28.71 -15.97
CA ASN A 26 9.02 -28.79 -14.55
C ASN A 26 10.41 -28.18 -14.32
N GLN A 27 10.46 -26.90 -13.93
CA GLN A 27 11.63 -26.33 -13.28
C GLN A 27 11.61 -26.74 -11.79
N PHE A 28 12.47 -27.67 -11.43
CA PHE A 28 12.76 -27.98 -10.02
C PHE A 28 13.58 -26.82 -9.43
N VAL A 29 13.07 -26.19 -8.38
CA VAL A 29 13.81 -25.22 -7.56
C VAL A 29 14.82 -25.99 -6.71
N ASP A 30 16.07 -25.53 -6.67
CA ASP A 30 17.16 -26.16 -5.91
C ASP A 30 16.87 -26.05 -4.40
N PRO A 31 16.82 -27.16 -3.64
CA PRO A 31 16.58 -27.16 -2.20
C PRO A 31 17.59 -26.33 -1.39
N ARG A 32 18.75 -25.99 -1.98
CA ARG A 32 19.80 -25.19 -1.33
C ARG A 32 19.51 -23.68 -1.33
N ASP A 33 18.52 -23.22 -2.07
CA ASP A 33 18.10 -21.80 -2.06
C ASP A 33 17.30 -21.41 -0.81
N PHE A 34 16.90 -22.38 0.03
CA PHE A 34 16.14 -22.15 1.25
C PHE A 34 16.99 -21.72 2.46
N ASP A 35 18.32 -21.83 2.38
CA ASP A 35 19.20 -21.76 3.56
C ASP A 35 20.06 -20.48 3.63
N LYS A 36 19.68 -19.42 2.91
CA LYS A 36 20.34 -18.11 3.07
C LYS A 36 19.84 -17.44 4.35
N PRO A 37 20.70 -17.17 5.35
CA PRO A 37 20.28 -16.43 6.53
C PRO A 37 19.79 -15.06 6.09
N ARG A 38 18.54 -14.73 6.43
CA ARG A 38 18.00 -13.37 6.27
C ARG A 38 18.76 -12.48 7.24
N THR A 39 19.87 -11.92 6.80
CA THR A 39 20.51 -10.81 7.49
C THR A 39 19.50 -9.68 7.57
N ASN A 40 19.14 -9.24 8.78
CA ASN A 40 18.35 -8.02 8.92
C ASN A 40 19.09 -6.90 8.17
N PRO A 41 18.52 -6.33 7.10
CA PRO A 41 19.18 -5.26 6.40
C PRO A 41 19.38 -4.09 7.38
N VAL A 42 20.57 -3.50 7.37
CA VAL A 42 20.78 -2.14 7.89
C VAL A 42 19.71 -1.26 7.23
N PRO A 43 18.99 -0.38 7.95
CA PRO A 43 17.99 0.48 7.33
C PRO A 43 18.67 1.32 6.26
N LYS A 44 18.43 0.95 4.99
CA LYS A 44 18.93 1.69 3.83
C LYS A 44 18.24 3.04 3.80
N LYS A 45 18.93 4.08 3.36
CA LYS A 45 18.30 5.39 3.09
C LYS A 45 17.04 5.18 2.25
N LEU A 46 15.94 5.84 2.59
CA LEU A 46 14.72 5.78 1.80
C LEU A 46 15.01 6.32 0.40
N GLU A 47 14.89 5.46 -0.60
CA GLU A 47 15.17 5.79 -2.01
C GLU A 47 13.89 5.66 -2.83
N ALA A 48 13.59 6.70 -3.59
CA ALA A 48 12.51 6.67 -4.56
C ALA A 48 12.84 5.68 -5.68
N ARG A 49 11.87 4.83 -6.04
CA ARG A 49 12.00 3.86 -7.14
C ARG A 49 11.43 4.37 -8.46
N THR A 50 10.64 5.43 -8.40
CA THR A 50 10.06 6.12 -9.56
C THR A 50 10.15 7.63 -9.37
N GLU A 51 9.99 8.39 -10.44
CA GLU A 51 10.02 9.85 -10.37
C GLU A 51 8.89 10.40 -9.48
N ALA A 52 7.67 9.85 -9.60
CA ALA A 52 6.55 10.27 -8.75
C ALA A 52 6.82 10.02 -7.26
N GLN A 53 7.50 8.94 -6.89
CA GLN A 53 7.92 8.71 -5.51
C GLN A 53 8.94 9.77 -5.03
N GLY A 54 9.84 10.21 -5.91
CA GLY A 54 10.80 11.28 -5.62
C GLY A 54 10.12 12.63 -5.42
N GLN A 55 9.15 12.96 -6.28
CA GLN A 55 8.31 14.15 -6.15
C GLN A 55 7.50 14.11 -4.85
N TYR A 56 6.95 12.94 -4.51
CA TYR A 56 6.17 12.72 -3.30
C TYR A 56 7.00 12.90 -2.01
N LEU A 57 8.21 12.36 -1.97
CA LEU A 57 9.15 12.63 -0.87
C LEU A 57 9.51 14.11 -0.77
N SER A 58 9.76 14.77 -1.89
CA SER A 58 10.07 16.20 -1.92
C SER A 58 8.90 17.06 -1.42
N ALA A 59 7.66 16.66 -1.76
CA ALA A 59 6.45 17.30 -1.26
C ALA A 59 6.33 17.19 0.26
N MET A 60 6.61 16.01 0.84
CA MET A 60 6.59 15.82 2.31
C MET A 60 7.65 16.67 3.03
N MET A 61 8.70 17.10 2.36
CA MET A 61 9.73 17.97 2.94
C MET A 61 9.43 19.46 2.85
N SER A 62 8.43 19.86 2.05
CA SER A 62 8.24 21.27 1.65
C SER A 62 6.81 21.79 1.76
N ALA A 63 5.88 20.99 2.28
CA ALA A 63 4.46 21.33 2.37
C ALA A 63 3.82 20.78 3.65
N ASP A 64 2.74 21.42 4.09
CA ASP A 64 2.02 21.04 5.30
C ASP A 64 0.91 20.02 4.99
N LEU A 65 0.35 20.06 3.78
CA LEU A 65 -0.68 19.13 3.32
C LEU A 65 -0.31 18.55 1.95
N ILE A 66 -0.18 17.23 1.90
CA ILE A 66 0.23 16.49 0.72
C ILE A 66 -0.86 15.50 0.32
N PHE A 67 -1.29 15.56 -0.94
CA PHE A 67 -2.16 14.55 -1.53
C PHE A 67 -1.33 13.60 -2.40
N GLY A 68 -1.30 12.31 -2.04
CA GLY A 68 -0.77 11.23 -2.88
C GLY A 68 -1.91 10.50 -3.57
N VAL A 69 -2.15 10.78 -4.85
CA VAL A 69 -3.34 10.29 -5.57
C VAL A 69 -2.92 9.34 -6.67
N GLY A 70 -3.45 8.12 -6.69
CA GLY A 70 -3.27 7.22 -7.83
C GLY A 70 -3.39 5.74 -7.48
N PRO A 71 -3.08 4.84 -8.43
CA PRO A 71 -3.40 3.42 -8.32
C PRO A 71 -2.81 2.69 -7.11
N ALA A 72 -3.42 1.58 -6.72
CA ALA A 72 -2.83 0.66 -5.75
C ALA A 72 -1.52 0.05 -6.28
N GLY A 73 -0.50 -0.04 -5.41
CA GLY A 73 0.80 -0.62 -5.77
C GLY A 73 1.83 0.35 -6.34
N THR A 74 1.51 1.65 -6.43
CA THR A 74 2.46 2.73 -6.79
C THR A 74 3.40 3.12 -5.65
N GLY A 75 3.12 2.64 -4.43
CA GLY A 75 3.96 2.83 -3.26
C GLY A 75 3.63 4.03 -2.39
N LYS A 76 2.57 4.80 -2.68
CA LYS A 76 2.15 5.98 -1.88
C LYS A 76 2.07 5.69 -0.36
N THR A 77 1.36 4.64 0.05
CA THR A 77 1.25 4.23 1.46
C THR A 77 2.60 3.82 2.05
N TYR A 78 3.41 3.05 1.30
CA TYR A 78 4.73 2.59 1.75
C TYR A 78 5.69 3.76 1.95
N VAL A 79 5.79 4.67 0.98
CA VAL A 79 6.71 5.81 1.00
C VAL A 79 6.33 6.77 2.13
N ALA A 80 5.05 7.07 2.32
CA ALA A 80 4.56 7.88 3.44
C ALA A 80 4.89 7.24 4.80
N GLY A 81 4.65 5.93 4.94
CA GLY A 81 4.95 5.19 6.15
C GLY A 81 6.45 5.13 6.47
N ALA A 82 7.29 4.92 5.46
CA ALA A 82 8.74 4.93 5.60
C ALA A 82 9.26 6.29 6.04
N TRP A 83 8.85 7.35 5.33
CA TRP A 83 9.26 8.71 5.62
C TRP A 83 8.81 9.09 7.04
N ALA A 84 7.56 8.84 7.40
CA ALA A 84 7.06 9.16 8.74
C ALA A 84 7.84 8.43 9.85
N ALA A 85 8.19 7.16 9.63
CA ALA A 85 9.00 6.39 10.57
C ALA A 85 10.41 6.97 10.76
N ASP A 86 11.05 7.43 9.68
CA ASP A 86 12.35 8.11 9.77
C ASP A 86 12.25 9.38 10.60
N GLN A 87 11.25 10.22 10.31
CA GLN A 87 11.04 11.48 11.04
C GLN A 87 10.78 11.26 12.54
N LEU A 88 10.04 10.20 12.89
CA LEU A 88 9.78 9.84 14.29
C LEU A 88 11.03 9.29 14.99
N ALA A 89 11.85 8.51 14.27
CA ALA A 89 13.11 7.97 14.75
C ALA A 89 14.14 9.08 15.00
N ASP A 90 14.19 10.06 14.10
CA ASP A 90 15.05 11.25 14.19
C ASP A 90 14.53 12.30 15.20
N ARG A 91 13.37 12.04 15.82
CA ARG A 91 12.71 12.91 16.81
C ARG A 91 12.37 14.30 16.27
N LEU A 92 12.12 14.40 14.96
CA LEU A 92 11.67 15.63 14.32
C LEU A 92 10.19 15.90 14.56
N TYR A 93 9.41 14.83 14.81
CA TYR A 93 8.02 14.90 15.22
C TYR A 93 7.78 14.00 16.43
N ASP A 94 6.80 14.35 17.27
CA ASP A 94 6.52 13.61 18.50
C ASP A 94 5.70 12.35 18.24
N ARG A 95 4.80 12.42 17.25
CA ARG A 95 3.77 11.42 17.01
C ARG A 95 3.47 11.22 15.51
N ILE A 96 3.16 9.97 15.15
CA ILE A 96 2.51 9.59 13.90
C ILE A 96 1.08 9.15 14.21
N ILE A 97 0.10 9.76 13.54
CA ILE A 97 -1.32 9.37 13.60
C ILE A 97 -1.67 8.73 12.26
N ILE A 98 -2.19 7.50 12.28
CA ILE A 98 -2.62 6.80 11.07
C ILE A 98 -4.13 6.64 11.15
N THR A 99 -4.83 7.09 10.13
CA THR A 99 -6.28 6.99 10.08
C THR A 99 -6.78 6.56 8.71
N ARG A 100 -7.98 5.97 8.70
CA ARG A 100 -8.66 5.43 7.52
C ARG A 100 -10.16 5.64 7.71
N PRO A 101 -10.93 6.00 6.66
CA PRO A 101 -12.38 6.02 6.76
C PRO A 101 -12.91 4.61 6.98
N ALA A 102 -14.04 4.50 7.67
CA ALA A 102 -14.77 3.25 7.74
C ALA A 102 -15.43 3.00 6.38
N VAL A 103 -14.98 1.98 5.66
CA VAL A 103 -15.59 1.58 4.39
C VAL A 103 -16.44 0.35 4.65
N GLU A 104 -17.74 0.46 4.41
CA GLU A 104 -18.68 -0.66 4.50
C GLU A 104 -18.59 -1.56 3.26
N THR A 105 -17.39 -2.05 2.92
CA THR A 105 -17.25 -3.09 1.89
C THR A 105 -17.56 -4.45 2.54
N GLY A 106 -18.86 -4.78 2.61
CA GLY A 106 -19.36 -6.08 3.09
C GLY A 106 -20.10 -5.99 4.42
N SER A 107 -19.61 -6.69 5.44
CA SER A 107 -20.21 -6.68 6.78
C SER A 107 -19.96 -5.34 7.48
N PRO A 108 -20.92 -4.82 8.28
CA PRO A 108 -20.62 -3.68 9.13
C PRO A 108 -19.37 -3.97 9.95
N MET A 109 -18.52 -2.97 10.16
CA MET A 109 -17.37 -3.02 11.07
C MET A 109 -17.84 -3.09 12.55
N GLY A 110 -18.90 -3.86 12.80
CA GLY A 110 -19.42 -4.22 14.10
C GLY A 110 -18.90 -5.60 14.44
N PHE A 111 -18.15 -5.66 15.53
CA PHE A 111 -17.73 -6.88 16.22
C PHE A 111 -16.52 -7.62 15.61
N LEU A 112 -15.37 -6.95 15.55
CA LEU A 112 -14.13 -7.64 15.90
C LEU A 112 -14.15 -7.81 17.44
N PRO A 113 -14.28 -9.04 18.00
CA PRO A 113 -14.14 -9.23 19.44
C PRO A 113 -12.71 -8.88 19.86
N GLY A 114 -12.53 -8.15 20.96
CA GLY A 114 -11.21 -7.71 21.43
C GLY A 114 -11.17 -6.32 22.04
N GLU A 115 -10.03 -6.01 22.68
CA GLU A 115 -9.67 -4.66 23.13
C GLU A 115 -9.61 -3.68 21.94
N LEU A 116 -9.72 -2.37 22.19
CA LEU A 116 -9.71 -1.35 21.14
C LEU A 116 -8.54 -1.54 20.15
N GLU A 117 -7.37 -1.90 20.67
CA GLU A 117 -6.14 -2.14 19.91
C GLU A 117 -6.24 -3.29 18.89
N GLU A 118 -6.93 -4.39 19.24
CA GLU A 118 -7.11 -5.55 18.35
C GLU A 118 -8.06 -5.22 17.19
N LYS A 119 -9.02 -4.32 17.43
CA LYS A 119 -9.99 -3.90 16.40
C LYS A 119 -9.38 -3.03 15.32
N TYR A 120 -8.30 -2.32 15.63
CA TYR A 120 -7.68 -1.34 14.73
C TYR A 120 -6.31 -1.78 14.19
N ALA A 121 -5.79 -2.91 14.66
CA ALA A 121 -4.61 -3.57 14.11
C ALA A 121 -4.64 -3.72 12.56
N PRO A 122 -5.78 -4.02 11.90
CA PRO A 122 -5.83 -4.07 10.43
C PRO A 122 -5.46 -2.76 9.73
N PHE A 123 -5.68 -1.60 10.36
CA PHE A 123 -5.30 -0.30 9.78
C PHE A 123 -3.79 -0.06 9.81
N LEU A 124 -3.07 -0.73 10.72
CA LEU A 124 -1.62 -0.65 10.80
C LEU A 124 -0.92 -1.57 9.83
N GLU A 125 -1.53 -2.68 9.40
CA GLU A 125 -0.83 -3.71 8.62
C GLU A 125 -0.11 -3.18 7.36
N PRO A 126 -0.68 -2.26 6.56
CA PRO A 126 0.04 -1.67 5.43
C PRO A 126 1.31 -0.89 5.82
N PHE A 127 1.35 -0.34 7.04
CA PHE A 127 2.44 0.48 7.55
C PHE A 127 3.43 -0.30 8.41
N LYS A 128 2.95 -1.32 9.13
CA LYS A 128 3.72 -2.06 10.14
C LYS A 128 5.02 -2.61 9.59
N GLN A 129 4.97 -3.28 8.44
CA GLN A 129 6.17 -3.86 7.83
C GLN A 129 7.21 -2.77 7.53
N VAL A 130 6.79 -1.67 6.89
CA VAL A 130 7.71 -0.60 6.51
C VAL A 130 8.24 0.13 7.74
N MET A 131 7.42 0.43 8.73
CA MET A 131 7.87 1.08 9.96
C MET A 131 8.88 0.19 10.72
N ILE A 132 8.62 -1.12 10.84
CA ILE A 132 9.58 -2.06 11.43
C ILE A 132 10.89 -2.10 10.63
N GLU A 133 10.84 -2.04 9.30
CA GLU A 133 12.03 -1.98 8.45
C GLU A 133 12.86 -0.70 8.71
N ARG A 134 12.20 0.44 8.93
CA ARG A 134 12.87 1.74 9.14
C ARG A 134 13.47 1.92 10.53
N MET A 135 12.69 1.66 11.57
CA MET A 135 13.11 1.94 12.97
C MET A 135 13.46 0.68 13.77
N GLY A 136 13.24 -0.51 13.21
CA GLY A 136 13.40 -1.77 13.92
C GLY A 136 12.18 -2.12 14.78
N ARG A 137 11.99 -3.43 14.99
CA ARG A 137 10.82 -3.98 15.70
C ARG A 137 10.66 -3.42 17.12
N GLY A 138 11.73 -3.43 17.91
CA GLY A 138 11.67 -2.97 19.30
C GLY A 138 11.31 -1.49 19.43
N ALA A 139 11.83 -0.63 18.53
CA ALA A 139 11.49 0.79 18.51
C ALA A 139 10.03 1.01 18.10
N TYR A 140 9.55 0.28 17.07
CA TYR A 140 8.16 0.33 16.64
C TYR A 140 7.19 -0.09 17.74
N GLU A 141 7.43 -1.23 18.41
CA GLU A 141 6.59 -1.72 19.51
C GLU A 141 6.60 -0.74 20.70
N CYS A 142 7.76 -0.16 21.02
CA CYS A 142 7.87 0.89 22.03
C CYS A 142 7.09 2.17 21.64
N ALA A 143 7.16 2.57 20.37
CA ALA A 143 6.44 3.74 19.87
C ALA A 143 4.92 3.54 19.88
N LEU A 144 4.43 2.34 19.57
CA LEU A 144 3.02 1.99 19.73
C LEU A 144 2.59 2.05 21.20
N LYS A 145 3.33 1.38 22.09
CA LYS A 145 3.02 1.32 23.53
C LYS A 145 2.97 2.70 24.18
N ASN A 146 3.82 3.62 23.74
CA ASN A 146 3.90 4.99 24.24
C ASN A 146 3.03 5.97 23.43
N GLU A 147 2.13 5.47 22.58
CA GLU A 147 1.22 6.28 21.74
C GLU A 147 1.93 7.31 20.84
N ARG A 148 3.21 7.07 20.49
CA ARG A 148 3.95 7.84 19.48
C ARG A 148 3.59 7.38 18.07
N ILE A 149 3.10 6.16 17.90
CA ILE A 149 2.39 5.71 16.70
C ILE A 149 0.98 5.35 17.14
N SER A 150 -0.03 6.02 16.60
CA SER A 150 -1.42 5.85 17.03
C SER A 150 -2.33 5.61 15.83
N PRO A 151 -2.72 4.34 15.54
CA PRO A 151 -3.79 4.07 14.59
C PRO A 151 -5.14 4.43 15.21
N GLN A 152 -5.92 5.24 14.52
CA GLN A 152 -7.24 5.65 14.99
C GLN A 152 -8.24 5.70 13.83
N PRO A 153 -9.49 5.26 14.01
CA PRO A 153 -10.51 5.44 12.98
C PRO A 153 -10.79 6.93 12.74
N LEU A 154 -11.19 7.29 11.52
CA LEU A 154 -11.41 8.68 11.14
C LEU A 154 -12.40 9.42 12.07
N ALA A 155 -13.41 8.72 12.58
CA ALA A 155 -14.40 9.27 13.49
C ALA A 155 -13.79 9.84 14.79
N TYR A 156 -12.65 9.31 15.25
CA TYR A 156 -11.98 9.76 16.48
C TYR A 156 -11.22 11.07 16.28
N MET A 157 -11.02 11.48 15.02
CA MET A 157 -10.42 12.78 14.71
C MET A 157 -11.38 13.93 15.06
N ARG A 158 -12.68 13.65 15.27
CA ARG A 158 -13.65 14.68 15.66
C ARG A 158 -13.27 15.28 17.02
N GLY A 159 -13.04 16.59 17.05
CA GLY A 159 -12.65 17.30 18.26
C GLY A 159 -11.16 17.16 18.64
N ALA A 160 -10.38 16.40 17.88
CA ALA A 160 -8.93 16.39 18.02
C ALA A 160 -8.32 17.70 17.49
N THR A 161 -7.07 17.96 17.80
CA THR A 161 -6.23 18.96 17.12
C THR A 161 -4.86 18.35 16.99
N PHE A 162 -4.35 18.29 15.77
CA PHE A 162 -3.02 17.75 15.51
C PHE A 162 -1.98 18.80 15.87
N LYS A 163 -0.95 18.41 16.62
CA LYS A 163 0.18 19.27 16.99
C LYS A 163 1.47 18.46 16.98
N ASN A 164 2.53 19.02 16.41
CA ASN A 164 3.84 18.38 16.32
C ASN A 164 3.78 16.90 15.87
N ALA A 165 2.97 16.64 14.84
CA ALA A 165 2.61 15.29 14.44
C ALA A 165 2.57 15.12 12.92
N ILE A 166 2.92 13.92 12.47
CA ILE A 166 2.67 13.47 11.11
C ILE A 166 1.35 12.72 11.10
N VAL A 167 0.41 13.13 10.26
CA VAL A 167 -0.92 12.51 10.16
C VAL A 167 -1.12 11.93 8.79
N ILE A 168 -1.41 10.63 8.71
CA ILE A 168 -1.63 9.92 7.45
C ILE A 168 -3.09 9.47 7.41
N LEU A 169 -3.87 10.04 6.50
CA LEU A 169 -5.20 9.55 6.12
C LEU A 169 -5.05 8.68 4.87
N ASP A 170 -5.14 7.37 5.04
CA ASP A 170 -5.10 6.43 3.91
C ASP A 170 -6.51 6.10 3.40
N GLU A 171 -6.60 5.71 2.14
CA GLU A 171 -7.85 5.33 1.45
C GLU A 171 -8.90 6.44 1.48
N ALA A 172 -8.41 7.67 1.33
CA ALA A 172 -9.17 8.91 1.45
C ALA A 172 -10.28 9.05 0.42
N GLN A 173 -10.23 8.31 -0.70
CA GLN A 173 -11.29 8.29 -1.70
C GLN A 173 -12.64 7.85 -1.10
N ASN A 174 -12.59 7.12 0.02
CA ASN A 174 -13.75 6.62 0.75
C ASN A 174 -14.19 7.52 1.91
N THR A 175 -13.72 8.76 1.95
CA THR A 175 -14.30 9.80 2.82
C THR A 175 -15.47 10.47 2.14
N THR A 176 -16.45 10.93 2.91
CA THR A 176 -17.42 11.94 2.44
C THR A 176 -16.80 13.35 2.48
N PRO A 177 -17.35 14.34 1.75
CA PRO A 177 -16.89 15.73 1.85
C PRO A 177 -16.97 16.29 3.27
N GLU A 178 -17.98 15.88 4.05
CA GLU A 178 -18.12 16.29 5.45
C GLU A 178 -17.01 15.72 6.34
N GLU A 179 -16.68 14.45 6.17
CA GLU A 179 -15.57 13.80 6.91
C GLU A 179 -14.22 14.39 6.52
N MET A 180 -13.99 14.63 5.22
CA MET A 180 -12.76 15.25 4.75
C MET A 180 -12.62 16.67 5.29
N LYS A 181 -13.69 17.49 5.25
CA LYS A 181 -13.69 18.82 5.87
C LYS A 181 -13.47 18.75 7.37
N MET A 182 -14.12 17.81 8.06
CA MET A 182 -13.92 17.59 9.49
C MET A 182 -12.44 17.30 9.78
N PHE A 183 -11.82 16.40 9.02
CA PHE A 183 -10.42 16.01 9.15
C PHE A 183 -9.45 17.15 8.85
N LEU A 184 -9.57 17.83 7.71
CA LEU A 184 -8.67 18.92 7.30
C LEU A 184 -8.73 20.11 8.27
N THR A 185 -9.86 20.33 8.94
CA THR A 185 -9.98 21.38 9.98
C THR A 185 -9.40 20.98 11.34
N ARG A 186 -8.78 19.79 11.46
CA ARG A 186 -8.04 19.37 12.67
C ARG A 186 -6.54 19.69 12.61
N ILE A 187 -6.04 20.10 11.45
CA ILE A 187 -4.64 20.46 11.25
C ILE A 187 -4.30 21.65 12.15
N GLY A 188 -3.33 21.46 13.05
CA GLY A 188 -2.80 22.52 13.90
C GLY A 188 -1.34 22.83 13.55
N GLU A 189 -0.62 23.40 14.51
CA GLU A 189 0.76 23.84 14.34
C GLU A 189 1.75 22.67 14.24
N ASP A 190 2.81 22.88 13.45
CA ASP A 190 3.92 21.93 13.26
C ASP A 190 3.43 20.52 12.85
N CYS A 191 2.47 20.48 11.94
CA CYS A 191 1.92 19.23 11.43
C CYS A 191 2.20 19.05 9.96
N ILE A 192 2.49 17.81 9.58
CA ILE A 192 2.49 17.36 8.19
C ILE A 192 1.36 16.37 8.01
N VAL A 193 0.43 16.70 7.13
CA VAL A 193 -0.73 15.87 6.83
C VAL A 193 -0.61 15.28 5.43
N ILE A 194 -0.70 13.96 5.36
CA ILE A 194 -0.59 13.19 4.14
C ILE A 194 -1.93 12.51 3.89
N VAL A 195 -2.56 12.82 2.76
CA VAL A 195 -3.83 12.25 2.34
C VAL A 195 -3.57 11.36 1.13
N ASN A 196 -3.72 10.05 1.31
CA ASN A 196 -3.51 9.06 0.26
C ASN A 196 -4.84 8.47 -0.22
N GLY A 197 -4.96 8.30 -1.53
CA GLY A 197 -6.13 7.64 -2.09
C GLY A 197 -6.02 7.32 -3.56
N ASP A 198 -7.05 6.68 -4.08
CA ASP A 198 -7.21 6.36 -5.50
C ASP A 198 -8.61 6.79 -5.96
N ILE A 199 -8.70 7.87 -6.73
CA ILE A 199 -9.99 8.40 -7.21
C ILE A 199 -10.75 7.43 -8.13
N GLN A 200 -10.08 6.38 -8.64
CA GLN A 200 -10.71 5.33 -9.45
C GLN A 200 -11.32 4.20 -8.60
N GLN A 201 -11.05 4.16 -7.28
CA GLN A 201 -11.49 3.10 -6.36
C GLN A 201 -12.41 3.63 -5.25
N ILE A 202 -13.41 4.44 -5.64
CA ILE A 202 -14.40 4.98 -4.70
C ILE A 202 -15.43 3.87 -4.38
N ASP A 203 -15.43 3.42 -3.13
CA ASP A 203 -16.32 2.37 -2.62
C ASP A 203 -17.57 2.92 -1.92
N ILE A 204 -17.56 4.20 -1.53
CA ILE A 204 -18.69 4.84 -0.84
C ILE A 204 -19.81 5.26 -1.81
N LYS A 205 -21.02 5.39 -1.27
CA LYS A 205 -22.14 6.01 -1.99
C LYS A 205 -22.05 7.53 -1.91
N GLY A 206 -22.17 8.20 -3.06
CA GLY A 206 -22.18 9.66 -3.13
C GLY A 206 -20.84 10.26 -3.54
N ALA A 207 -20.66 11.55 -3.26
CA ALA A 207 -19.44 12.27 -3.63
C ALA A 207 -18.27 11.84 -2.74
N SER A 208 -17.08 11.73 -3.33
CA SER A 208 -15.84 11.49 -2.60
C SER A 208 -15.31 12.80 -2.01
N GLY A 209 -14.97 12.75 -0.72
CA GLY A 209 -14.31 13.83 0.00
C GLY A 209 -12.91 14.12 -0.50
N LEU A 210 -12.17 13.10 -0.97
CA LEU A 210 -10.87 13.31 -1.62
C LEU A 210 -11.02 14.17 -2.88
N VAL A 211 -11.96 13.83 -3.75
CA VAL A 211 -12.20 14.57 -5.00
C VAL A 211 -12.66 16.00 -4.69
N ASP A 212 -13.57 16.17 -3.73
CA ASP A 212 -14.03 17.50 -3.30
C ASP A 212 -12.87 18.34 -2.72
N ALA A 213 -12.02 17.77 -1.87
CA ALA A 213 -10.86 18.47 -1.32
C ALA A 213 -9.84 18.87 -2.38
N LEU A 214 -9.49 17.98 -3.31
CA LEU A 214 -8.58 18.30 -4.41
C LEU A 214 -9.07 19.52 -5.20
N ASN A 215 -10.37 19.63 -5.46
CA ASN A 215 -10.95 20.79 -6.14
C ASN A 215 -10.91 22.08 -5.29
N ARG A 216 -10.98 21.96 -3.96
CA ARG A 216 -11.09 23.11 -3.05
C ARG A 216 -9.77 23.64 -2.54
N VAL A 217 -8.76 22.81 -2.32
CA VAL A 217 -7.55 23.22 -1.58
C VAL A 217 -6.24 23.06 -2.36
N SER A 218 -6.24 22.42 -3.53
CA SER A 218 -5.02 22.19 -4.33
C SER A 218 -4.30 23.46 -4.77
N HIS A 219 -5.00 24.59 -4.83
CA HIS A 219 -4.45 25.89 -5.23
C HIS A 219 -3.74 26.64 -4.09
N LEU A 220 -3.79 26.13 -2.86
CA LEU A 220 -3.17 26.78 -1.70
C LEU A 220 -1.65 26.52 -1.68
N ASP A 221 -0.86 27.53 -1.32
CA ASP A 221 0.60 27.47 -1.37
C ASP A 221 1.22 26.37 -0.50
N GLN A 222 0.58 26.04 0.63
CA GLN A 222 1.03 24.99 1.55
C GLN A 222 0.61 23.57 1.12
N VAL A 223 -0.12 23.45 0.01
CA VAL A 223 -0.65 22.18 -0.48
C VAL A 223 0.18 21.68 -1.65
N ARG A 224 0.48 20.38 -1.65
CA ARG A 224 1.08 19.69 -2.81
C ARG A 224 0.22 18.51 -3.20
N VAL A 225 0.00 18.34 -4.49
CA VAL A 225 -0.66 17.18 -5.06
C VAL A 225 0.36 16.44 -5.91
N VAL A 226 0.54 15.15 -5.62
CA VAL A 226 1.41 14.26 -6.39
C VAL A 226 0.55 13.15 -6.94
N GLU A 227 0.49 13.10 -8.27
CA GLU A 227 -0.25 12.09 -9.01
C GLU A 227 0.67 10.91 -9.33
N PHE A 228 0.20 9.72 -9.00
CA PHE A 228 0.81 8.45 -9.37
C PHE A 228 0.02 7.83 -10.50
N THR A 229 0.74 7.24 -11.45
CA THR A 229 0.16 6.56 -12.60
C THR A 229 0.39 5.05 -12.51
N GLU A 230 -0.09 4.31 -13.51
CA GLU A 230 0.15 2.87 -13.59
C GLU A 230 1.62 2.53 -13.87
N ASP A 231 2.33 3.44 -14.53
CA ASP A 231 3.76 3.29 -14.81
C ASP A 231 4.59 3.32 -13.52
N ASP A 232 4.06 3.98 -12.48
CA ASP A 232 4.64 4.01 -11.14
C ASP A 232 4.41 2.73 -10.34
N ILE A 233 3.66 1.74 -10.85
CA ILE A 233 3.43 0.49 -10.13
C ILE A 233 4.75 -0.24 -9.94
N VAL A 234 5.13 -0.43 -8.69
CA VAL A 234 6.39 -1.08 -8.32
C VAL A 234 6.10 -2.51 -7.88
N ARG A 235 5.72 -3.35 -8.85
CA ARG A 235 5.46 -4.78 -8.63
C ARG A 235 6.26 -5.64 -9.61
N SER A 236 6.38 -6.93 -9.32
CA SER A 236 7.06 -7.88 -10.19
C SER A 236 6.43 -7.89 -11.59
N GLY A 237 7.22 -8.25 -12.61
CA GLY A 237 6.75 -8.30 -14.00
C GLY A 237 5.52 -9.20 -14.17
N LEU A 238 5.44 -10.30 -13.42
CA LEU A 238 4.26 -11.18 -13.39
C LEU A 238 3.01 -10.46 -12.89
N VAL A 239 3.10 -9.72 -11.77
CA VAL A 239 1.93 -9.01 -11.24
C VAL A 239 1.47 -7.91 -12.19
N LYS A 240 2.40 -7.19 -12.85
CA LYS A 240 2.03 -6.23 -13.90
C LYS A 240 1.30 -6.91 -15.06
N ALA A 241 1.78 -8.07 -15.51
CA ALA A 241 1.13 -8.84 -16.57
C ALA A 241 -0.27 -9.33 -16.17
N ILE A 242 -0.44 -9.80 -14.93
CA ILE A 242 -1.75 -10.20 -14.38
C ILE A 242 -2.70 -9.00 -14.34
N LEU A 243 -2.29 -7.86 -13.80
CA LEU A 243 -3.13 -6.65 -13.76
C LEU A 243 -3.58 -6.22 -15.15
N LYS A 244 -2.68 -6.30 -16.14
CA LYS A 244 -3.03 -6.01 -17.54
C LYS A 244 -4.03 -7.01 -18.11
N ALA A 245 -3.90 -8.29 -17.80
CA ALA A 245 -4.81 -9.34 -18.27
C ALA A 245 -6.23 -9.19 -17.70
N TYR A 246 -6.38 -8.75 -16.45
CA TYR A 246 -7.69 -8.54 -15.82
C TYR A 246 -8.39 -7.22 -16.22
N ARG A 247 -7.69 -6.30 -16.88
CA ARG A 247 -8.25 -5.00 -17.31
C ARG A 247 -8.88 -5.02 -18.69
N ASN A 248 -8.49 -5.97 -19.54
CA ASN A 248 -9.14 -6.14 -20.83
C ASN A 248 -10.31 -7.13 -20.65
N PRO A 249 -11.56 -6.71 -20.94
CA PRO A 249 -12.72 -7.59 -20.91
C PRO A 249 -12.65 -8.70 -21.97
#